data_AF-A0A6N8UD59-F1
#
_entry.id   AF-A0A6N8UD59-F1
#
_cell.length_a   1.000
_cell.length_b   1.000
_cell.length_c   1.000
_cell.angle_alpha   90.00
_cell.angle_beta   90.00
_cell.angle_gamma   90.00
#
_symmetry.space_group_name_H-M   'P 1'
#
loop_
_entity.id
_entity.type
_entity.pdbx_description
1 polymer ?
#
loop_
_entity_poly.entity_id
_entity_poly.type
_entity_poly.pdbx_seq_one_letter_code
_entity_poly.pdbx_strand_id
1 'polypeptide(L)'
;MDQQEILEKIEIWYEQDEHQKIVDLILSLPEKDQTPILLSEVGRAYNNLYWQNPEKNGNLPLLKAKEVLENLRDDLIDDYKWHYRIAYTYFYLEDADSAEFHFKESERLGTDKHSMYLDAIDLSKEKGISLADALDEVWEMDGVFDGPMAYYTADEMEHLENFIDTNYGKIDGVFHEIVSPDIHCDIYIIKPTPERNYYTLITGGMGAYEMNVPEGFESYKRAELMINLPPDWDINSEDESLSWPIQWLKVLARLPINQNTFLGWGHTVPTGAPLEGTHFDCFILLGTQNKAGEDAYLELENGETITFYTIFPLYPEETMYKLDHDAEALLEKFDDAGLPYPPIVQIDRPNTCIGYEVKPNEYLLNQIHWIFTPNMYNSLMNFVVDVKTYNQEIDNDLADFNPFATIFTSDKVKLMYEAFIQSKDDLLETETLLMEEEVFAQQPQDGYYYAKILAELNSGQDHIFSSLNLLLQVQNTLANKELGDYIHFQGLEIQGYEENGTPVVYLLLGN
;
A
#
# COMPACT_ATOMS: atom_id res chain seq x y z
N MET A 1 -40.17 11.40 7.47
CA MET A 1 -39.15 10.58 6.80
C MET A 1 -39.38 9.15 7.22
N ASP A 2 -39.25 8.19 6.31
CA ASP A 2 -39.16 6.79 6.72
C ASP A 2 -37.76 6.49 7.27
N GLN A 3 -37.55 5.30 7.84
CA GLN A 3 -36.28 4.96 8.48
C GLN A 3 -35.09 5.04 7.51
N GLN A 4 -35.30 4.67 6.25
CA GLN A 4 -34.25 4.65 5.24
C GLN A 4 -33.79 6.08 4.91
N GLU A 5 -34.72 7.00 4.69
CA GLU A 5 -34.41 8.41 4.49
C GLU A 5 -33.68 9.03 5.70
N ILE A 6 -34.00 8.57 6.92
CA ILE A 6 -33.31 9.01 8.15
C ILE A 6 -31.88 8.49 8.18
N LEU A 7 -31.66 7.22 7.85
CA LEU A 7 -30.32 6.63 7.81
C LEU A 7 -29.45 7.31 6.76
N GLU A 8 -29.94 7.51 5.53
CA GLU A 8 -29.21 8.22 4.46
C GLU A 8 -28.80 9.63 4.90
N LYS A 9 -29.68 10.33 5.62
CA LYS A 9 -29.38 11.67 6.15
C LYS A 9 -28.37 11.63 7.31
N ILE A 10 -28.47 10.63 8.17
CA ILE A 10 -27.54 10.44 9.29
C ILE A 10 -26.15 10.14 8.77
N GLU A 11 -26.03 9.35 7.71
CA GLU A 11 -24.73 9.11 7.06
C GLU A 11 -24.14 10.45 6.58
N ILE A 12 -24.87 11.28 5.82
CA ILE A 12 -24.37 12.61 5.41
C ILE A 12 -23.86 13.46 6.60
N TRP A 13 -24.56 13.45 7.73
CA TRP A 13 -24.10 14.19 8.92
C TRP A 13 -22.96 13.52 9.65
N TYR A 14 -22.86 12.21 9.55
CA TYR A 14 -21.73 11.47 10.08
C TYR A 14 -20.46 11.82 9.30
N GLU A 15 -20.56 11.88 7.97
CA GLU A 15 -19.50 12.30 7.05
C GLU A 15 -19.02 13.73 7.29
N GLN A 16 -19.90 14.60 7.81
CA GLN A 16 -19.60 16.01 8.09
C GLN A 16 -19.14 16.27 9.54
N ASP A 17 -18.83 15.22 10.32
CA ASP A 17 -18.55 15.29 11.77
C ASP A 17 -19.67 15.97 12.59
N GLU A 18 -20.89 16.03 12.06
CA GLU A 18 -22.05 16.66 12.69
C GLU A 18 -22.78 15.70 13.63
N HIS A 19 -22.05 14.92 14.43
CA HIS A 19 -22.59 13.85 15.26
C HIS A 19 -23.65 14.31 16.27
N GLN A 20 -23.55 15.55 16.76
CA GLN A 20 -24.59 16.11 17.63
C GLN A 20 -25.95 16.24 16.91
N LYS A 21 -25.96 16.52 15.60
CA LYS A 21 -27.20 16.57 14.80
C LYS A 21 -27.85 15.21 14.65
N ILE A 22 -27.05 14.14 14.57
CA ILE A 22 -27.54 12.75 14.55
C ILE A 22 -28.29 12.45 15.85
N VAL A 23 -27.65 12.71 16.99
CA VAL A 23 -28.24 12.54 18.32
C VAL A 23 -29.53 13.35 18.45
N ASP A 24 -29.48 14.65 18.11
CA ASP A 24 -30.61 15.56 18.25
C ASP A 24 -31.79 15.16 17.37
N LEU A 25 -31.52 14.72 16.13
CA LEU A 25 -32.58 14.26 15.22
C LEU A 25 -33.28 13.03 15.78
N ILE A 26 -32.53 11.98 16.09
CA ILE A 26 -33.11 10.68 16.45
C ILE A 26 -33.87 10.77 17.77
N LEU A 27 -33.28 11.44 18.78
CA LEU A 27 -33.93 11.59 20.09
C LEU A 27 -35.13 12.56 20.06
N SER A 28 -35.26 13.40 19.02
CA SER A 28 -36.45 14.23 18.80
C SER A 28 -37.62 13.49 18.16
N LEU A 29 -37.40 12.29 17.61
CA LEU A 29 -38.47 11.47 17.05
C LEU A 29 -39.41 10.96 18.16
N PRO A 30 -40.70 10.72 17.86
CA PRO A 30 -41.57 10.01 18.80
C PRO A 30 -40.98 8.65 19.19
N GLU A 31 -41.12 8.20 20.44
CA GLU A 31 -40.53 6.94 20.94
C GLU A 31 -40.81 5.73 20.03
N LYS A 32 -42.03 5.65 19.48
CA LYS A 32 -42.44 4.57 18.55
C LYS A 32 -41.66 4.54 17.22
N ASP A 33 -41.02 5.65 16.86
CA ASP A 33 -40.28 5.83 15.61
C ASP A 33 -38.74 5.79 15.87
N GLN A 34 -38.31 5.69 17.14
CA GLN A 34 -36.91 5.46 17.54
C GLN A 34 -36.58 3.96 17.50
N THR A 35 -36.41 3.42 16.30
CA THR A 35 -36.15 1.97 16.14
C THR A 35 -34.78 1.57 16.71
N PRO A 36 -34.57 0.28 17.06
CA PRO A 36 -33.28 -0.18 17.57
C PRO A 36 -32.09 0.19 16.68
N ILE A 37 -32.27 0.12 15.36
CA ILE A 37 -31.25 0.49 14.37
C ILE A 37 -30.90 1.98 14.51
N LEU A 38 -31.89 2.88 14.58
CA LEU A 38 -31.63 4.32 14.75
C LEU A 38 -31.00 4.63 16.12
N LEU A 39 -31.43 3.96 17.18
CA LEU A 39 -30.80 4.13 18.49
C LEU A 39 -29.37 3.60 18.53
N SER A 40 -29.04 2.56 17.75
CA SER A 40 -27.66 2.10 17.57
C SER A 40 -26.78 3.19 16.93
N GLU A 41 -27.34 3.99 16.00
CA GLU A 41 -26.66 5.17 15.44
C GLU A 41 -26.45 6.29 16.47
N VAL A 42 -27.35 6.45 17.44
CA VAL A 42 -27.11 7.35 18.59
C VAL A 42 -25.90 6.89 19.39
N GLY A 43 -25.77 5.58 19.62
CA GLY A 43 -24.58 5.00 20.26
C GLY A 43 -23.29 5.30 19.49
N ARG A 44 -23.31 5.11 18.16
CA ARG A 44 -22.20 5.46 17.26
C ARG A 44 -21.84 6.95 17.34
N ALA A 45 -22.84 7.83 17.29
CA ALA A 45 -22.62 9.27 17.38
C ALA A 45 -22.03 9.69 18.74
N TYR A 46 -22.48 9.08 19.84
CA TYR A 46 -21.91 9.36 21.16
C TYR A 46 -20.47 8.87 21.33
N ASN A 47 -20.11 7.72 20.76
CA ASN A 47 -18.72 7.27 20.72
C ASN A 47 -17.81 8.28 20.01
N ASN A 48 -18.27 8.88 18.91
CA ASN A 48 -17.47 9.88 18.19
C ASN A 48 -17.45 11.26 18.88
N LEU A 49 -18.55 11.66 19.53
CA LEU A 49 -18.61 12.91 20.32
C LEU A 49 -17.62 12.93 21.50
N TYR A 50 -17.14 11.77 21.95
CA TYR A 50 -16.06 11.68 22.94
C TYR A 50 -14.78 12.37 22.44
N TRP A 51 -14.42 12.19 21.16
CA TRP A 51 -13.19 12.72 20.57
C TRP A 51 -13.25 14.20 20.21
N GLN A 52 -14.45 14.75 19.96
CA GLN A 52 -14.59 16.15 19.56
C GLN A 52 -14.26 17.15 20.70
N ASN A 53 -14.34 16.73 21.97
CA ASN A 53 -14.03 17.62 23.12
C ASN A 53 -13.75 16.84 24.44
N PRO A 54 -12.75 15.95 24.47
CA PRO A 54 -12.51 15.06 25.61
C PRO A 54 -12.22 15.82 26.92
N GLU A 55 -11.49 16.94 26.87
CA GLU A 55 -11.19 17.76 28.06
C GLU A 55 -12.45 18.38 28.71
N LYS A 56 -13.46 18.70 27.90
CA LYS A 56 -14.67 19.40 28.36
C LYS A 56 -15.76 18.43 28.80
N ASN A 57 -15.89 17.31 28.10
CA ASN A 57 -16.99 16.36 28.30
C ASN A 57 -16.59 15.16 29.18
N GLY A 58 -15.29 14.89 29.34
CA GLY A 58 -14.80 13.66 29.96
C GLY A 58 -15.45 12.44 29.31
N ASN A 59 -15.77 11.43 30.12
CA ASN A 59 -16.39 10.20 29.64
C ASN A 59 -17.93 10.30 29.47
N LEU A 60 -18.53 11.48 29.59
CA LEU A 60 -19.99 11.63 29.50
C LEU A 60 -20.58 11.11 28.18
N PRO A 61 -19.98 11.37 26.99
CA PRO A 61 -20.49 10.81 25.74
C PRO A 61 -20.43 9.27 25.75
N LEU A 62 -19.32 8.67 26.17
CA LEU A 62 -19.17 7.21 26.28
C LEU A 62 -20.20 6.59 27.25
N LEU A 63 -20.47 7.23 28.39
CA LEU A 63 -21.49 6.76 29.32
C LEU A 63 -22.89 6.79 28.71
N LYS A 64 -23.20 7.78 27.88
CA LYS A 64 -24.46 7.83 27.12
C LYS A 64 -24.51 6.79 26.00
N ALA A 65 -23.39 6.57 25.30
CA ALA A 65 -23.27 5.50 24.31
C ALA A 65 -23.57 4.15 24.96
N LYS A 66 -22.96 3.88 26.11
CA LYS A 66 -23.16 2.66 26.91
C LYS A 66 -24.62 2.48 27.29
N GLU A 67 -25.24 3.50 27.88
CA GLU A 67 -26.65 3.44 28.28
C GLU A 67 -27.57 3.11 27.11
N VAL A 68 -27.38 3.76 25.96
CA VAL A 68 -28.19 3.49 24.77
C VAL A 68 -27.93 2.08 24.24
N LEU A 69 -26.67 1.70 24.04
CA LEU A 69 -26.31 0.42 23.43
C LEU A 69 -26.66 -0.78 24.31
N GLU A 70 -26.51 -0.69 25.64
CA GLU A 70 -26.91 -1.76 26.57
C GLU A 70 -28.42 -2.03 26.52
N ASN A 71 -29.24 -0.99 26.35
CA ASN A 71 -30.70 -1.14 26.22
C ASN A 71 -31.13 -1.80 24.91
N LEU A 72 -30.26 -1.85 23.90
CA LEU A 72 -30.53 -2.47 22.60
C LEU A 72 -30.09 -3.93 22.52
N ARG A 73 -29.51 -4.48 23.60
CA ARG A 73 -28.92 -5.83 23.62
C ARG A 73 -29.88 -6.89 23.11
N ASP A 74 -31.12 -6.92 23.60
CA ASP A 74 -32.07 -7.97 23.23
C ASP A 74 -32.55 -7.84 21.78
N ASP A 75 -32.48 -6.64 21.19
CA ASP A 75 -32.92 -6.37 19.81
C ASP A 75 -31.80 -6.61 18.78
N LEU A 76 -30.53 -6.40 19.17
CA LEU A 76 -29.37 -6.34 18.26
C LEU A 76 -28.24 -7.31 18.63
N ILE A 77 -28.50 -8.34 19.45
CA ILE A 77 -27.47 -9.31 19.86
C ILE A 77 -26.82 -10.06 18.69
N ASP A 78 -27.53 -10.21 17.56
CA ASP A 78 -27.01 -10.88 16.36
C ASP A 78 -26.42 -9.88 15.34
N ASP A 79 -26.32 -8.59 15.67
CA ASP A 79 -25.79 -7.53 14.81
C ASP A 79 -24.32 -7.24 15.16
N TYR A 80 -23.43 -7.46 14.18
CA TYR A 80 -21.99 -7.28 14.38
C TYR A 80 -21.58 -5.82 14.64
N LYS A 81 -22.31 -4.84 14.06
CA LYS A 81 -22.04 -3.39 14.23
C LYS A 81 -22.40 -2.95 15.64
N TRP A 82 -23.50 -3.45 16.18
CA TRP A 82 -23.86 -3.21 17.58
C TRP A 82 -22.77 -3.75 18.53
N HIS A 83 -22.30 -4.98 18.29
CA HIS A 83 -21.19 -5.56 19.03
C HIS A 83 -19.92 -4.71 18.97
N TYR A 84 -19.53 -4.24 17.78
CA TYR A 84 -18.38 -3.34 17.63
C TYR A 84 -18.57 -2.02 18.40
N ARG A 85 -19.72 -1.36 18.23
CA ARG A 85 -20.00 -0.06 18.86
C ARG A 85 -19.95 -0.15 20.38
N ILE A 86 -20.52 -1.19 20.98
CA ILE A 86 -20.51 -1.34 22.44
C ILE A 86 -19.14 -1.81 22.95
N ALA A 87 -18.41 -2.63 22.20
CA ALA A 87 -17.02 -2.99 22.50
C ALA A 87 -16.12 -1.76 22.58
N TYR A 88 -16.22 -0.88 21.57
CA TYR A 88 -15.53 0.40 21.51
C TYR A 88 -15.84 1.26 22.74
N THR A 89 -17.12 1.35 23.12
CA THR A 89 -17.52 2.09 24.31
C THR A 89 -16.89 1.51 25.59
N TYR A 90 -16.89 0.18 25.76
CA TYR A 90 -16.27 -0.47 26.91
C TYR A 90 -14.75 -0.27 26.93
N PHE A 91 -14.10 -0.33 25.78
CA PHE A 91 -12.66 -0.15 25.64
C PHE A 91 -12.22 1.20 26.19
N TYR A 92 -12.81 2.31 25.72
CA TYR A 92 -12.46 3.65 26.20
C TYR A 92 -13.07 4.00 27.59
N LEU A 93 -13.85 3.10 28.17
CA LEU A 93 -14.27 3.15 29.58
C LEU A 93 -13.40 2.29 30.50
N GLU A 94 -12.31 1.71 29.98
CA GLU A 94 -11.38 0.85 30.72
C GLU A 94 -12.03 -0.45 31.24
N ASP A 95 -13.05 -0.96 30.54
CA ASP A 95 -13.73 -2.23 30.84
C ASP A 95 -13.27 -3.33 29.86
N ALA A 96 -12.04 -3.79 30.08
CA ALA A 96 -11.35 -4.70 29.18
C ALA A 96 -12.11 -6.01 28.92
N ASP A 97 -12.71 -6.61 29.95
CA ASP A 97 -13.40 -7.91 29.81
C ASP A 97 -14.67 -7.79 28.97
N SER A 98 -15.42 -6.69 29.12
CA SER A 98 -16.62 -6.44 28.31
C SER A 98 -16.25 -6.07 26.87
N ALA A 99 -15.20 -5.25 26.68
CA ALA A 99 -14.67 -4.91 25.37
C ALA A 99 -14.23 -6.17 24.60
N GLU A 100 -13.42 -7.03 25.24
CA GLU A 100 -12.90 -8.26 24.64
C GLU A 100 -14.02 -9.19 24.18
N PHE A 101 -15.03 -9.39 25.02
CA PHE A 101 -16.19 -10.22 24.68
C PHE A 101 -16.91 -9.69 23.43
N HIS A 102 -17.20 -8.39 23.40
CA HIS A 102 -17.97 -7.81 22.31
C HIS A 102 -17.17 -7.68 21.01
N PHE A 103 -15.87 -7.39 21.05
CA PHE A 103 -15.02 -7.43 19.86
C PHE A 103 -14.96 -8.83 19.25
N LYS A 104 -14.76 -9.87 20.07
CA LYS A 104 -14.76 -11.28 19.61
C LYS A 104 -16.09 -11.70 18.99
N GLU A 105 -17.21 -11.27 19.57
CA GLU A 105 -18.53 -11.54 18.96
C GLU A 105 -18.77 -10.74 17.68
N SER A 106 -18.25 -9.50 17.57
CA SER A 106 -18.29 -8.74 16.33
C SER A 106 -17.52 -9.46 15.21
N GLU A 107 -16.29 -9.92 15.47
CA GLU A 107 -15.49 -10.71 14.52
C GLU A 107 -16.16 -12.05 14.16
N ARG A 108 -16.89 -12.66 15.10
CA ARG A 108 -17.61 -13.92 14.86
C ARG A 108 -18.81 -13.72 13.92
N LEU A 109 -19.46 -12.56 13.98
CA LEU A 109 -20.68 -12.25 13.25
C LEU A 109 -20.43 -11.51 11.92
N GLY A 110 -19.30 -10.81 11.79
CA GLY A 110 -18.92 -10.04 10.59
C GLY A 110 -17.64 -10.55 9.92
N THR A 111 -17.15 -9.80 8.93
CA THR A 111 -15.90 -10.07 8.20
C THR A 111 -14.72 -9.24 8.70
N ASP A 112 -14.99 -8.16 9.43
CA ASP A 112 -13.98 -7.24 9.94
C ASP A 112 -13.25 -7.86 11.14
N LYS A 113 -11.92 -7.81 11.10
CA LYS A 113 -11.04 -8.22 12.20
C LYS A 113 -10.64 -6.99 12.99
N HIS A 114 -10.75 -7.08 14.32
CA HIS A 114 -10.43 -6.01 15.27
C HIS A 114 -9.19 -6.38 16.08
N SER A 115 -8.23 -7.08 15.46
CA SER A 115 -7.06 -7.68 16.12
C SER A 115 -6.32 -6.69 17.00
N MET A 116 -6.12 -5.47 16.51
CA MET A 116 -5.43 -4.40 17.23
C MET A 116 -6.05 -4.07 18.61
N TYR A 117 -7.38 -4.02 18.72
CA TYR A 117 -8.04 -3.77 20.01
C TYR A 117 -7.92 -4.99 20.95
N LEU A 118 -7.97 -6.21 20.41
CA LEU A 118 -7.79 -7.43 21.18
C LEU A 118 -6.35 -7.59 21.66
N ASP A 119 -5.37 -7.28 20.80
CA ASP A 119 -3.95 -7.27 21.11
C ASP A 119 -3.65 -6.19 22.16
N ALA A 120 -4.27 -5.01 22.05
CA ALA A 120 -4.16 -3.95 23.06
C ALA A 120 -4.75 -4.37 24.41
N ILE A 121 -5.87 -5.11 24.42
CA ILE A 121 -6.44 -5.67 25.64
C ILE A 121 -5.47 -6.68 26.28
N ASP A 122 -4.90 -7.58 25.50
CA ASP A 122 -3.92 -8.57 25.99
C ASP A 122 -2.66 -7.88 26.53
N LEU A 123 -2.15 -6.87 25.82
CA LEU A 123 -0.98 -6.09 26.23
C LEU A 123 -1.26 -5.26 27.49
N SER A 124 -2.43 -4.62 27.59
CA SER A 124 -2.86 -3.90 28.80
C SER A 124 -2.92 -4.84 30.01
N LYS A 125 -3.46 -6.05 29.83
CA LYS A 125 -3.51 -7.09 30.88
C LYS A 125 -2.12 -7.58 31.27
N GLU A 126 -1.19 -7.69 30.31
CA GLU A 126 0.19 -8.11 30.55
C GLU A 126 1.00 -7.03 31.30
N LYS A 127 0.97 -5.79 30.81
CA LYS A 127 1.83 -4.69 31.29
C LYS A 127 1.20 -3.88 32.43
N GLY A 128 -0.11 -3.99 32.65
CA GLY A 128 -0.83 -3.24 33.67
C GLY A 128 -0.94 -1.74 33.34
N ILE A 129 -1.03 -1.41 32.06
CA ILE A 129 -1.20 -0.06 31.52
C ILE A 129 -2.66 0.17 31.08
N SER A 130 -3.07 1.41 30.80
CA SER A 130 -4.42 1.68 30.31
C SER A 130 -4.65 1.05 28.94
N LEU A 131 -5.91 0.80 28.57
CA LEU A 131 -6.23 0.27 27.25
C LEU A 131 -5.80 1.23 26.13
N ALA A 132 -5.87 2.55 26.36
CA ALA A 132 -5.37 3.55 25.42
C ALA A 132 -3.84 3.48 25.25
N ASP A 133 -3.08 3.44 26.35
CA ASP A 133 -1.62 3.34 26.27
C ASP A 133 -1.19 2.02 25.60
N ALA A 134 -1.89 0.92 25.88
CA ALA A 134 -1.64 -0.36 25.23
C ALA A 134 -1.96 -0.32 23.74
N LEU A 135 -3.01 0.41 23.33
CA LEU A 135 -3.34 0.59 21.93
C LEU A 135 -2.24 1.36 21.20
N ASP A 136 -1.72 2.43 21.82
CA ASP A 136 -0.60 3.20 21.29
C ASP A 136 0.65 2.32 21.13
N GLU A 137 0.97 1.47 22.12
CA GLU A 137 2.09 0.54 22.00
C GLU A 137 1.88 -0.56 20.96
N VAL A 138 0.67 -1.12 20.84
CA VAL A 138 0.35 -2.08 19.77
C VAL A 138 0.49 -1.41 18.40
N TRP A 139 0.05 -0.17 18.26
CA TRP A 139 0.28 0.65 17.07
C TRP A 139 1.77 0.81 16.76
N GLU A 140 2.60 1.12 17.75
CA GLU A 140 4.06 1.25 17.58
C GLU A 140 4.73 -0.09 17.22
N MET A 141 4.25 -1.22 17.78
CA MET A 141 4.84 -2.55 17.58
C MET A 141 4.50 -3.19 16.23
N ASP A 142 3.32 -2.91 15.66
CA ASP A 142 2.91 -3.40 14.34
C ASP A 142 3.57 -2.65 13.16
N GLY A 143 4.50 -1.73 13.43
CA GLY A 143 5.18 -0.96 12.40
C GLY A 143 4.27 0.06 11.70
N VAL A 144 3.18 0.47 12.37
CA VAL A 144 2.26 1.48 11.86
C VAL A 144 2.91 2.85 12.07
N PHE A 145 3.33 3.45 10.95
CA PHE A 145 3.64 4.87 10.73
C PHE A 145 3.81 5.76 11.99
N ASP A 146 5.06 5.98 12.43
CA ASP A 146 5.46 7.02 13.41
C ASP A 146 5.52 8.44 12.76
N GLY A 147 4.80 8.63 11.66
CA GLY A 147 4.75 9.91 10.95
C GLY A 147 3.54 10.75 11.40
N PRO A 148 3.56 12.07 11.21
CA PRO A 148 2.38 12.88 11.45
C PRO A 148 1.27 12.42 10.50
N MET A 149 0.08 12.16 11.04
CA MET A 149 -1.10 11.87 10.23
C MET A 149 -1.27 12.94 9.15
N ALA A 150 -1.49 12.50 7.92
CA ALA A 150 -1.61 13.38 6.77
C ALA A 150 -3.08 13.50 6.37
N TYR A 151 -3.66 14.67 6.61
CA TYR A 151 -5.06 14.98 6.28
C TYR A 151 -5.13 16.21 5.40
N TYR A 152 -6.06 16.19 4.45
CA TYR A 152 -6.46 17.41 3.78
C TYR A 152 -7.08 18.39 4.77
N THR A 153 -6.77 19.66 4.58
CA THR A 153 -7.60 20.73 5.13
C THR A 153 -8.98 20.72 4.47
N ALA A 154 -9.98 21.30 5.12
CA ALA A 154 -11.32 21.42 4.53
C ALA A 154 -11.30 22.15 3.16
N ASP A 155 -10.42 23.15 3.02
CA ASP A 155 -10.27 23.90 1.77
C ASP A 155 -9.62 23.03 0.66
N GLU A 156 -8.60 22.23 0.98
CA GLU A 156 -8.00 21.29 0.02
C GLU A 156 -9.00 20.20 -0.40
N MET A 157 -9.80 19.71 0.54
CA MET A 157 -10.85 18.73 0.29
C MET A 157 -11.92 19.29 -0.65
N GLU A 158 -12.39 20.51 -0.40
CA GLU A 158 -13.33 21.21 -1.31
C GLU A 158 -12.73 21.40 -2.71
N HIS A 159 -11.44 21.71 -2.84
CA HIS A 159 -10.78 21.81 -4.14
C HIS A 159 -10.70 20.47 -4.87
N LEU A 160 -10.41 19.38 -4.15
CA LEU A 160 -10.39 18.03 -4.69
C LEU A 160 -11.77 17.58 -5.19
N GLU A 161 -12.81 17.76 -4.38
CA GLU A 161 -14.19 17.42 -4.78
C GLU A 161 -14.63 18.23 -6.00
N ASN A 162 -14.36 19.55 -6.01
CA ASN A 162 -14.67 20.42 -7.15
C ASN A 162 -13.93 19.99 -8.42
N PHE A 163 -12.68 19.56 -8.31
CA PHE A 163 -11.91 19.03 -9.43
C PHE A 163 -12.53 17.74 -9.97
N ILE A 164 -12.90 16.80 -9.09
CA ILE A 164 -13.54 15.53 -9.45
C ILE A 164 -14.88 15.79 -10.15
N ASP A 165 -15.74 16.61 -9.54
CA ASP A 165 -17.04 17.00 -10.07
C ASP A 165 -16.94 17.60 -11.47
N THR A 166 -15.90 18.41 -11.68
CA THR A 166 -15.68 19.12 -12.93
C THR A 166 -15.17 18.21 -14.03
N ASN A 167 -14.31 17.24 -13.70
CA ASN A 167 -13.55 16.46 -14.69
C ASN A 167 -14.12 15.07 -14.95
N TYR A 168 -14.67 14.41 -13.93
CA TYR A 168 -15.10 13.02 -14.01
C TYR A 168 -16.63 12.85 -13.85
N GLY A 169 -17.26 13.78 -13.13
CA GLY A 169 -18.71 13.83 -12.92
C GLY A 169 -19.06 13.97 -11.45
N LYS A 170 -20.36 14.15 -11.16
CA LYS A 170 -20.85 14.36 -9.80
C LYS A 170 -20.53 13.19 -8.89
N ILE A 171 -19.97 13.48 -7.71
CA ILE A 171 -19.82 12.48 -6.65
C ILE A 171 -21.22 12.06 -6.18
N ASP A 172 -21.57 10.80 -6.44
CA ASP A 172 -22.88 10.20 -6.14
C ASP A 172 -22.94 9.51 -4.78
N GLY A 173 -21.77 9.21 -4.20
CA GLY A 173 -21.62 8.55 -2.92
C GLY A 173 -20.15 8.42 -2.56
N VAL A 174 -19.89 8.07 -1.30
CA VAL A 174 -18.54 7.96 -0.76
C VAL A 174 -18.48 6.71 0.11
N PHE A 175 -17.44 5.89 -0.07
CA PHE A 175 -17.08 4.87 0.90
C PHE A 175 -16.11 5.46 1.91
N HIS A 176 -16.66 5.80 3.07
CA HIS A 176 -15.86 6.41 4.13
C HIS A 176 -14.91 5.44 4.79
N GLU A 177 -13.72 5.93 5.09
CA GLU A 177 -12.82 5.22 5.98
C GLU A 177 -13.26 5.38 7.45
N ILE A 178 -13.47 4.24 8.10
CA ILE A 178 -13.95 4.20 9.50
C ILE A 178 -12.80 4.48 10.48
N VAL A 179 -11.59 4.01 10.17
CA VAL A 179 -10.40 4.15 11.00
C VAL A 179 -9.23 4.57 10.12
N SER A 180 -8.62 5.70 10.46
CA SER A 180 -7.58 6.35 9.67
C SER A 180 -6.32 6.51 10.53
N PRO A 181 -5.45 5.48 10.61
CA PRO A 181 -4.25 5.54 11.44
C PRO A 181 -3.14 6.42 10.83
N ASP A 182 -3.21 6.72 9.53
CA ASP A 182 -2.15 7.35 8.74
C ASP A 182 -2.67 8.50 7.85
N ILE A 183 -3.57 8.17 6.93
CA ILE A 183 -4.35 9.07 6.07
C ILE A 183 -5.83 8.76 6.27
N HIS A 184 -6.70 9.75 6.03
CA HIS A 184 -8.14 9.49 5.89
C HIS A 184 -8.45 9.25 4.42
N CYS A 185 -8.52 7.97 4.02
CA CYS A 185 -8.69 7.59 2.61
C CYS A 185 -10.12 7.16 2.30
N ASP A 186 -10.95 8.13 1.93
CA ASP A 186 -12.28 7.88 1.37
C ASP A 186 -12.19 7.39 -0.08
N ILE A 187 -13.25 6.76 -0.57
CA ILE A 187 -13.40 6.43 -1.99
C ILE A 187 -14.65 7.11 -2.54
N TYR A 188 -14.46 8.11 -3.41
CA TYR A 188 -15.53 8.77 -4.15
C TYR A 188 -16.07 7.88 -5.25
N ILE A 189 -17.40 7.84 -5.37
CA ILE A 189 -18.12 7.04 -6.35
C ILE A 189 -18.80 7.99 -7.34
N ILE A 190 -18.46 7.85 -8.63
CA ILE A 190 -19.13 8.58 -9.71
C ILE A 190 -19.89 7.56 -10.57
N LYS A 191 -21.22 7.66 -10.62
CA LYS A 191 -22.08 6.67 -11.32
C LYS A 191 -21.96 6.75 -12.84
N PRO A 192 -22.26 5.65 -13.57
CA PRO A 192 -22.36 5.66 -15.02
C PRO A 192 -23.42 6.65 -15.51
N THR A 193 -23.11 7.31 -16.61
CA THR A 193 -24.07 8.07 -17.42
C THR A 193 -24.17 7.46 -18.82
N PRO A 194 -25.21 7.78 -19.61
CA PRO A 194 -25.29 7.32 -21.00
C PRO A 194 -24.07 7.70 -21.85
N GLU A 195 -23.44 8.84 -21.58
CA GLU A 195 -22.23 9.32 -22.26
C GLU A 195 -20.94 8.72 -21.69
N ARG A 196 -20.90 8.42 -20.39
CA ARG A 196 -19.78 7.81 -19.66
C ARG A 196 -20.29 6.55 -18.95
N ASN A 197 -20.44 5.47 -19.70
CA ASN A 197 -21.16 4.28 -19.25
C ASN A 197 -20.30 3.30 -18.42
N TYR A 198 -19.69 3.81 -17.35
CA TYR A 198 -18.89 3.08 -16.38
C TYR A 198 -18.87 3.81 -15.04
N TYR A 199 -18.61 3.10 -13.95
CA TYR A 199 -18.30 3.75 -12.67
C TYR A 199 -16.87 4.23 -12.67
N THR A 200 -16.63 5.34 -11.97
CA THR A 200 -15.27 5.77 -11.64
C THR A 200 -15.19 5.88 -10.13
N LEU A 201 -14.25 5.14 -9.54
CA LEU A 201 -13.91 5.23 -8.13
C LEU A 201 -12.61 6.01 -8.00
N ILE A 202 -12.53 6.96 -7.07
CA ILE A 202 -11.35 7.81 -6.88
C ILE A 202 -11.04 7.88 -5.39
N THR A 203 -9.78 7.73 -5.00
CA THR A 203 -9.38 7.99 -3.61
C THR A 203 -9.56 9.47 -3.27
N GLY A 204 -9.92 9.74 -2.02
CA GLY A 204 -10.04 11.06 -1.43
C GLY A 204 -9.25 11.08 -0.14
N GLY A 205 -7.97 11.43 -0.22
CA GLY A 205 -7.10 11.52 0.95
C GLY A 205 -5.71 10.94 0.76
N MET A 206 -5.46 10.16 -0.30
CA MET A 206 -4.11 9.68 -0.58
C MET A 206 -3.16 10.85 -0.81
N GLY A 207 -3.61 11.88 -1.52
CA GLY A 207 -2.76 13.03 -1.86
C GLY A 207 -2.55 14.00 -0.70
N ALA A 208 -3.08 13.72 0.49
CA ALA A 208 -2.69 14.42 1.72
C ALA A 208 -1.27 14.06 2.14
N TYR A 209 -0.81 12.83 1.84
CA TYR A 209 0.55 12.39 2.12
C TYR A 209 1.51 12.78 1.00
N GLU A 210 2.70 13.27 1.38
CA GLU A 210 3.80 13.53 0.46
C GLU A 210 4.66 12.28 0.30
N MET A 211 4.54 11.64 -0.85
CA MET A 211 5.34 10.49 -1.25
C MET A 211 6.83 10.84 -1.32
N ASN A 212 7.68 9.86 -1.01
CA ASN A 212 9.12 10.00 -1.11
C ASN A 212 9.57 9.92 -2.58
N VAL A 213 9.49 11.06 -3.27
CA VAL A 213 9.92 11.19 -4.67
C VAL A 213 11.41 11.57 -4.77
N PRO A 214 12.10 11.15 -5.84
CA PRO A 214 13.48 11.59 -6.11
C PRO A 214 13.58 13.09 -6.40
N GLU A 215 14.79 13.65 -6.24
CA GLU A 215 15.08 15.05 -6.58
C GLU A 215 14.70 15.36 -8.04
N GLY A 216 13.99 16.48 -8.25
CA GLY A 216 13.50 16.90 -9.56
C GLY A 216 12.10 16.40 -9.93
N PHE A 217 11.46 15.59 -9.06
CA PHE A 217 10.10 15.09 -9.22
C PHE A 217 9.12 15.66 -8.19
N GLU A 218 9.44 16.80 -7.55
CA GLU A 218 8.66 17.36 -6.44
C GLU A 218 7.21 17.69 -6.81
N SER A 219 6.91 17.95 -8.09
CA SER A 219 5.52 18.16 -8.56
C SER A 219 4.66 16.90 -8.53
N TYR A 220 5.27 15.72 -8.40
CA TYR A 220 4.58 14.42 -8.38
C TYR A 220 4.51 13.80 -6.98
N LYS A 221 4.90 14.54 -5.94
CA LYS A 221 4.95 14.04 -4.56
C LYS A 221 3.57 13.76 -3.94
N ARG A 222 2.47 14.22 -4.55
CA ARG A 222 1.09 13.95 -4.10
C ARG A 222 0.28 13.34 -5.23
N ALA A 223 -0.51 12.31 -4.92
CA ALA A 223 -1.33 11.66 -5.92
C ALA A 223 -2.67 11.14 -5.37
N GLU A 224 -3.66 11.03 -6.25
CA GLU A 224 -4.89 10.26 -6.05
C GLU A 224 -4.97 9.12 -7.09
N LEU A 225 -5.54 7.99 -6.69
CA LEU A 225 -5.76 6.83 -7.54
C LEU A 225 -7.20 6.74 -7.97
N MET A 226 -7.42 6.21 -9.17
CA MET A 226 -8.75 5.93 -9.68
C MET A 226 -8.82 4.58 -10.39
N ILE A 227 -10.02 3.99 -10.44
CA ILE A 227 -10.31 2.79 -11.22
C ILE A 227 -11.69 2.91 -11.86
N ASN A 228 -11.82 2.46 -13.11
CA ASN A 228 -13.10 2.46 -13.81
C ASN A 228 -13.69 1.05 -13.88
N LEU A 229 -14.95 0.91 -13.48
CA LEU A 229 -15.65 -0.38 -13.40
C LEU A 229 -16.86 -0.41 -14.35
N PRO A 230 -17.26 -1.59 -14.85
CA PRO A 230 -18.46 -1.75 -15.68
C PRO A 230 -19.72 -1.15 -15.02
N PRO A 231 -20.69 -0.68 -15.82
CA PRO A 231 -21.88 0.00 -15.29
C PRO A 231 -22.83 -0.93 -14.51
N ASP A 232 -22.63 -2.24 -14.61
CA ASP A 232 -23.34 -3.30 -13.90
C ASP A 232 -22.55 -3.87 -12.70
N TRP A 233 -21.40 -3.28 -12.36
CA TRP A 233 -20.64 -3.67 -11.17
C TRP A 233 -21.41 -3.35 -9.89
N ASP A 234 -21.51 -4.33 -8.98
CA ASP A 234 -22.13 -4.15 -7.67
C ASP A 234 -21.12 -3.61 -6.65
N ILE A 235 -21.05 -2.29 -6.53
CA ILE A 235 -20.08 -1.60 -5.68
C ILE A 235 -20.34 -1.84 -4.19
N ASN A 236 -21.58 -2.12 -3.80
CA ASN A 236 -21.95 -2.34 -2.40
C ASN A 236 -21.87 -3.83 -2.00
N SER A 237 -21.35 -4.68 -2.89
CA SER A 237 -21.23 -6.10 -2.61
C SER A 237 -20.19 -6.37 -1.53
N GLU A 238 -20.54 -7.24 -0.59
CA GLU A 238 -19.60 -7.81 0.39
C GLU A 238 -18.82 -9.02 -0.20
N ASP A 239 -19.12 -9.43 -1.43
CA ASP A 239 -18.38 -10.49 -2.13
C ASP A 239 -16.97 -10.00 -2.47
N GLU A 240 -15.96 -10.75 -2.06
CA GLU A 240 -14.55 -10.41 -2.30
C GLU A 240 -14.22 -10.29 -3.80
N SER A 241 -14.89 -11.08 -4.65
CA SER A 241 -14.74 -11.01 -6.11
C SER A 241 -15.22 -9.69 -6.73
N LEU A 242 -15.99 -8.90 -5.98
CA LEU A 242 -16.56 -7.61 -6.40
C LEU A 242 -16.06 -6.43 -5.56
N SER A 243 -15.60 -6.66 -4.33
CA SER A 243 -15.13 -5.62 -3.40
C SER A 243 -13.63 -5.32 -3.49
N TRP A 244 -12.84 -6.18 -4.14
CA TRP A 244 -11.40 -5.98 -4.31
C TRP A 244 -11.00 -4.60 -4.91
N PRO A 245 -11.76 -3.94 -5.81
CA PRO A 245 -11.33 -2.63 -6.35
C PRO A 245 -11.19 -1.56 -5.27
N ILE A 246 -12.14 -1.51 -4.34
CA ILE A 246 -12.14 -0.57 -3.21
C ILE A 246 -11.01 -0.90 -2.26
N GLN A 247 -10.85 -2.19 -1.93
CA GLN A 247 -9.79 -2.66 -1.04
C GLN A 247 -8.40 -2.31 -1.59
N TRP A 248 -8.17 -2.56 -2.88
CA TRP A 248 -6.88 -2.27 -3.52
C TRP A 248 -6.60 -0.78 -3.69
N LEU A 249 -7.60 0.07 -3.92
CA LEU A 249 -7.39 1.52 -3.85
C LEU A 249 -6.85 1.93 -2.47
N LYS A 250 -7.42 1.39 -1.38
CA LYS A 250 -6.96 1.69 0.00
C LYS A 250 -5.58 1.10 0.31
N VAL A 251 -5.29 -0.12 -0.17
CA VAL A 251 -3.96 -0.75 -0.04
C VAL A 251 -2.90 0.08 -0.77
N LEU A 252 -3.16 0.47 -2.02
CA LEU A 252 -2.22 1.23 -2.84
C LEU A 252 -2.05 2.67 -2.34
N ALA A 253 -3.09 3.29 -1.79
CA ALA A 253 -2.99 4.62 -1.16
C ALA A 253 -1.99 4.66 -0.01
N ARG A 254 -1.79 3.54 0.70
CA ARG A 254 -0.85 3.39 1.81
C ARG A 254 0.50 2.83 1.43
N LEU A 255 0.67 2.35 0.19
CA LEU A 255 1.95 1.80 -0.27
C LEU A 255 3.11 2.81 -0.13
N PRO A 256 2.96 4.10 -0.52
CA PRO A 256 4.02 5.10 -0.34
C PRO A 256 4.45 5.26 1.12
N ILE A 257 3.49 5.18 2.04
CA ILE A 257 3.69 5.33 3.49
C ILE A 257 4.45 4.10 4.03
N ASN A 258 3.90 2.91 3.79
CA ASN A 258 4.40 1.65 4.36
C ASN A 258 5.79 1.26 3.82
N GLN A 259 6.09 1.64 2.58
CA GLN A 259 7.34 1.26 1.89
C GLN A 259 8.29 2.44 1.70
N ASN A 260 7.96 3.63 2.23
CA ASN A 260 8.72 4.87 2.06
C ASN A 260 9.12 5.10 0.58
N THR A 261 8.13 5.04 -0.30
CA THR A 261 8.30 5.06 -1.76
C THR A 261 7.32 6.03 -2.42
N PHE A 262 7.26 6.03 -3.75
CA PHE A 262 6.29 6.79 -4.53
C PHE A 262 5.61 5.93 -5.60
N LEU A 263 4.43 6.38 -6.01
CA LEU A 263 3.65 5.82 -7.09
C LEU A 263 3.69 6.78 -8.29
N GLY A 264 3.92 6.23 -9.49
CA GLY A 264 4.12 7.00 -10.70
C GLY A 264 3.66 6.26 -11.95
N TRP A 265 3.59 7.00 -13.05
CA TRP A 265 3.19 6.46 -14.36
C TRP A 265 4.06 5.25 -14.77
N GLY A 266 3.40 4.20 -15.26
CA GLY A 266 4.04 2.96 -15.71
C GLY A 266 4.54 2.06 -14.57
N HIS A 267 4.41 2.45 -13.30
CA HIS A 267 4.73 1.55 -12.19
C HIS A 267 3.77 0.37 -12.16
N THR A 268 4.28 -0.78 -11.73
CA THR A 268 3.51 -2.02 -11.55
C THR A 268 3.60 -2.48 -10.11
N VAL A 269 2.47 -2.85 -9.51
CA VAL A 269 2.37 -3.32 -8.13
C VAL A 269 1.77 -4.72 -8.13
N PRO A 270 2.53 -5.77 -7.77
CA PRO A 270 1.99 -7.12 -7.69
C PRO A 270 0.98 -7.25 -6.56
N THR A 271 -0.04 -8.09 -6.75
CA THR A 271 -1.07 -8.34 -5.73
C THR A 271 -0.72 -9.52 -4.81
N GLY A 272 0.39 -10.22 -5.09
CA GLY A 272 0.87 -11.40 -4.36
C GLY A 272 0.15 -12.71 -4.72
N ALA A 273 -1.12 -12.62 -5.12
CA ALA A 273 -1.90 -13.70 -5.71
C ALA A 273 -2.95 -13.11 -6.68
N PRO A 274 -3.52 -13.91 -7.60
CA PRO A 274 -4.58 -13.41 -8.47
C PRO A 274 -5.75 -12.80 -7.68
N LEU A 275 -6.26 -11.65 -8.13
CA LEU A 275 -7.46 -11.02 -7.58
C LEU A 275 -8.64 -12.01 -7.67
N GLU A 276 -9.42 -12.08 -6.58
CA GLU A 276 -10.50 -13.07 -6.43
C GLU A 276 -11.46 -13.04 -7.62
N GLY A 277 -11.76 -14.23 -8.17
CA GLY A 277 -12.62 -14.37 -9.35
C GLY A 277 -11.97 -13.97 -10.68
N THR A 278 -10.67 -13.65 -10.71
CA THR A 278 -9.95 -13.23 -11.93
C THR A 278 -8.64 -14.02 -12.12
N HIS A 279 -7.90 -13.73 -13.20
CA HIS A 279 -6.51 -14.15 -13.37
C HIS A 279 -5.53 -12.96 -13.40
N PHE A 280 -5.95 -11.81 -12.88
CA PHE A 280 -5.07 -10.65 -12.77
C PHE A 280 -4.28 -10.70 -11.46
N ASP A 281 -2.97 -10.48 -11.51
CA ASP A 281 -2.08 -10.59 -10.34
C ASP A 281 -1.20 -9.34 -10.12
N CYS A 282 -1.50 -8.26 -10.85
CA CYS A 282 -0.74 -7.03 -10.79
C CYS A 282 -1.61 -5.84 -11.19
N PHE A 283 -1.31 -4.66 -10.66
CA PHE A 283 -1.83 -3.38 -11.16
C PHE A 283 -0.74 -2.59 -11.88
N ILE A 284 -1.07 -1.97 -13.00
CA ILE A 284 -0.28 -0.89 -13.61
C ILE A 284 -0.91 0.46 -13.28
N LEU A 285 -0.07 1.48 -13.03
CA LEU A 285 -0.47 2.87 -12.89
C LEU A 285 -0.38 3.58 -14.23
N LEU A 286 -1.49 4.11 -14.70
CA LEU A 286 -1.62 4.81 -15.97
C LEU A 286 -1.94 6.28 -15.74
N GLY A 287 -1.45 7.13 -16.64
CA GLY A 287 -1.84 8.53 -16.67
C GLY A 287 -3.32 8.66 -16.98
N THR A 288 -3.97 9.68 -16.43
CA THR A 288 -5.38 9.96 -16.69
C THR A 288 -5.57 11.37 -17.20
N GLN A 289 -6.63 11.55 -17.97
CA GLN A 289 -6.93 12.83 -18.61
C GLN A 289 -8.07 13.54 -17.90
N ASN A 290 -7.95 14.87 -17.80
CA ASN A 290 -9.02 15.75 -17.39
C ASN A 290 -10.07 15.88 -18.51
N LYS A 291 -11.16 16.62 -18.26
CA LYS A 291 -12.24 16.80 -19.27
C LYS A 291 -11.78 17.43 -20.60
N ALA A 292 -10.64 18.12 -20.60
CA ALA A 292 -10.06 18.78 -21.78
C ALA A 292 -9.13 17.84 -22.57
N GLY A 293 -8.88 16.62 -22.08
CA GLY A 293 -7.95 15.66 -22.70
C GLY A 293 -6.48 15.90 -22.36
N GLU A 294 -6.20 16.72 -21.34
CA GLU A 294 -4.84 16.99 -20.84
C GLU A 294 -4.57 16.14 -19.60
N ASP A 295 -3.31 15.96 -19.22
CA ASP A 295 -2.93 15.22 -18.00
C ASP A 295 -3.63 15.81 -16.77
N ALA A 296 -4.22 14.92 -15.96
CA ALA A 296 -5.01 15.34 -14.81
C ALA A 296 -4.12 15.61 -13.59
N TYR A 297 -4.01 16.89 -13.26
CA TYR A 297 -3.48 17.35 -11.99
C TYR A 297 -4.35 18.48 -11.41
N LEU A 298 -4.47 18.50 -10.08
CA LEU A 298 -5.09 19.58 -9.32
C LEU A 298 -3.98 20.46 -8.73
N GLU A 299 -4.00 21.75 -9.05
CA GLU A 299 -3.15 22.76 -8.39
C GLU A 299 -3.85 23.29 -7.14
N LEU A 300 -3.21 23.14 -5.98
CA LEU A 300 -3.67 23.66 -4.69
C LEU A 300 -3.28 25.14 -4.54
N GLU A 301 -3.94 25.86 -3.62
CA GLU A 301 -3.65 27.30 -3.40
C GLU A 301 -2.21 27.59 -2.96
N ASN A 302 -1.55 26.62 -2.33
CA ASN A 302 -0.16 26.71 -1.92
C ASN A 302 0.84 26.52 -3.09
N GLY A 303 0.35 26.24 -4.31
CA GLY A 303 1.14 25.99 -5.51
C GLY A 303 1.60 24.54 -5.68
N GLU A 304 1.22 23.64 -4.78
CA GLU A 304 1.49 22.21 -4.92
C GLU A 304 0.47 21.54 -5.83
N THR A 305 0.83 20.37 -6.37
CA THR A 305 0.00 19.63 -7.32
C THR A 305 -0.32 18.23 -6.83
N ILE A 306 -1.57 17.80 -7.04
CA ILE A 306 -2.03 16.42 -6.83
C ILE A 306 -2.22 15.78 -8.20
N THR A 307 -1.45 14.76 -8.51
CA THR A 307 -1.52 14.01 -9.78
C THR A 307 -2.53 12.88 -9.69
N PHE A 308 -3.30 12.62 -10.74
CA PHE A 308 -4.22 11.49 -10.77
C PHE A 308 -3.66 10.33 -11.59
N TYR A 309 -3.76 9.10 -11.07
CA TYR A 309 -3.39 7.88 -11.80
C TYR A 309 -4.55 6.90 -11.84
N THR A 310 -4.79 6.30 -13.01
CA THR A 310 -5.71 5.15 -13.13
C THR A 310 -4.96 3.86 -12.86
N ILE A 311 -5.40 3.06 -11.88
CA ILE A 311 -4.91 1.69 -11.71
C ILE A 311 -5.66 0.76 -12.68
N PHE A 312 -4.94 -0.16 -13.31
CA PHE A 312 -5.52 -1.14 -14.22
C PHE A 312 -4.94 -2.53 -13.98
N PRO A 313 -5.78 -3.57 -13.77
CA PRO A 313 -5.29 -4.91 -13.48
C PRO A 313 -4.72 -5.60 -14.73
N LEU A 314 -3.59 -6.28 -14.57
CA LEU A 314 -2.83 -6.98 -15.60
C LEU A 314 -2.85 -8.50 -15.38
N TYR A 315 -2.83 -9.24 -16.49
CA TYR A 315 -2.47 -10.66 -16.45
C TYR A 315 -0.96 -10.82 -16.20
N PRO A 316 -0.52 -11.97 -15.65
CA PRO A 316 0.90 -12.23 -15.41
C PRO A 316 1.76 -12.02 -16.67
N GLU A 317 1.30 -12.49 -17.83
CA GLU A 317 2.04 -12.34 -19.10
C GLU A 317 2.12 -10.89 -19.59
N GLU A 318 1.13 -10.06 -19.28
CA GLU A 318 1.14 -8.63 -19.61
C GLU A 318 2.12 -7.88 -18.73
N THR A 319 2.16 -8.21 -17.43
CA THR A 319 3.17 -7.71 -16.49
C THR A 319 4.57 -8.06 -16.98
N MET A 320 4.81 -9.32 -17.33
CA MET A 320 6.12 -9.77 -17.84
C MET A 320 6.51 -9.07 -19.15
N TYR A 321 5.56 -8.93 -20.08
CA TYR A 321 5.82 -8.22 -21.34
C TYR A 321 6.22 -6.76 -21.09
N LYS A 322 5.52 -6.07 -20.18
CA LYS A 322 5.83 -4.68 -19.79
C LYS A 322 7.20 -4.57 -19.14
N LEU A 323 7.56 -5.50 -18.26
CA LEU A 323 8.86 -5.48 -17.58
C LEU A 323 10.02 -5.69 -18.56
N ASP A 324 9.81 -6.44 -19.65
CA ASP A 324 10.83 -6.68 -20.68
C ASP A 324 10.92 -5.60 -21.77
N HIS A 325 9.81 -4.92 -22.11
CA HIS A 325 9.74 -3.90 -23.16
C HIS A 325 9.65 -2.49 -22.55
N ASP A 326 8.45 -2.08 -22.11
CA ASP A 326 8.13 -0.89 -21.32
C ASP A 326 6.59 -0.77 -21.20
N ALA A 327 6.10 0.30 -20.56
CA ALA A 327 4.68 0.55 -20.42
C ALA A 327 4.03 0.99 -21.74
N GLU A 328 4.71 1.81 -22.56
CA GLU A 328 4.23 2.25 -23.87
C GLU A 328 3.96 1.07 -24.81
N ALA A 329 4.88 0.11 -24.89
CA ALA A 329 4.73 -1.09 -25.70
C ALA A 329 3.57 -1.97 -25.24
N LEU A 330 3.28 -2.02 -23.93
CA LEU A 330 2.08 -2.72 -23.43
C LEU A 330 0.80 -1.95 -23.80
N LEU A 331 0.80 -0.62 -23.71
CA LEU A 331 -0.34 0.20 -24.13
C LEU A 331 -0.63 0.05 -25.63
N GLU A 332 0.39 -0.06 -26.48
CA GLU A 332 0.19 -0.39 -27.91
C GLU A 332 -0.52 -1.74 -28.10
N LYS A 333 -0.24 -2.75 -27.25
CA LYS A 333 -0.96 -4.04 -27.27
C LYS A 333 -2.42 -3.89 -26.88
N PHE A 334 -2.72 -3.03 -25.90
CA PHE A 334 -4.10 -2.72 -25.50
C PHE A 334 -4.85 -2.02 -26.61
N ASP A 335 -4.23 -1.04 -27.27
CA ASP A 335 -4.80 -0.33 -28.42
C ASP A 335 -5.07 -1.28 -29.60
N ASP A 336 -4.10 -2.14 -29.95
CA ASP A 336 -4.23 -3.16 -31.01
C ASP A 336 -5.37 -4.15 -30.72
N ALA A 337 -5.58 -4.48 -29.44
CA ALA A 337 -6.68 -5.33 -28.98
C ALA A 337 -8.02 -4.58 -28.83
N GLY A 338 -8.03 -3.26 -29.01
CA GLY A 338 -9.22 -2.42 -28.95
C GLY A 338 -9.77 -2.23 -27.53
N LEU A 339 -8.91 -2.27 -26.51
CA LEU A 339 -9.31 -1.91 -25.16
C LEU A 339 -9.70 -0.42 -25.11
N PRO A 340 -10.72 -0.03 -24.32
CA PRO A 340 -11.15 1.35 -24.23
C PRO A 340 -10.08 2.22 -23.53
N TYR A 341 -10.03 3.49 -23.91
CA TYR A 341 -9.35 4.55 -23.15
C TYR A 341 -10.37 5.63 -22.77
N PRO A 342 -10.52 6.00 -21.48
CA PRO A 342 -9.80 5.44 -20.33
C PRO A 342 -10.12 3.95 -20.12
N PRO A 343 -9.19 3.18 -19.53
CA PRO A 343 -9.37 1.74 -19.35
C PRO A 343 -10.49 1.46 -18.36
N ILE A 344 -11.31 0.47 -18.69
CA ILE A 344 -12.43 -0.02 -17.88
C ILE A 344 -12.13 -1.49 -17.55
N VAL A 345 -12.20 -1.86 -16.27
CA VAL A 345 -11.98 -3.23 -15.82
C VAL A 345 -13.01 -4.15 -16.49
N GLN A 346 -12.53 -5.19 -17.15
CA GLN A 346 -13.34 -6.27 -17.70
C GLN A 346 -12.67 -7.58 -17.33
N ILE A 347 -13.27 -8.36 -16.43
CA ILE A 347 -12.66 -9.58 -15.87
C ILE A 347 -12.40 -10.63 -16.96
N ASP A 348 -13.20 -10.64 -18.01
CA ASP A 348 -13.16 -11.59 -19.12
C ASP A 348 -12.49 -11.03 -20.40
N ARG A 349 -11.80 -9.88 -20.30
CA ARG A 349 -11.06 -9.31 -21.44
C ARG A 349 -9.98 -10.29 -21.94
N PRO A 350 -9.60 -10.27 -23.23
CA PRO A 350 -8.47 -11.05 -23.69
C PRO A 350 -7.17 -10.60 -23.00
N ASN A 351 -6.33 -11.57 -22.66
CA ASN A 351 -4.93 -11.33 -22.32
C ASN A 351 -4.17 -10.98 -23.61
N THR A 352 -3.67 -9.74 -23.70
CA THR A 352 -3.03 -9.23 -24.93
C THR A 352 -1.62 -9.77 -25.15
N CYS A 353 -1.05 -10.40 -24.13
CA CYS A 353 0.27 -11.02 -24.14
C CYS A 353 0.22 -12.54 -23.90
N ILE A 354 -0.91 -13.19 -24.17
CA ILE A 354 -1.06 -14.64 -23.96
C ILE A 354 0.08 -15.44 -24.63
N GLY A 355 0.73 -16.31 -23.84
CA GLY A 355 1.86 -17.12 -24.31
C GLY A 355 3.17 -16.34 -24.47
N TYR A 356 3.28 -15.13 -23.91
CA TYR A 356 4.56 -14.45 -23.79
C TYR A 356 5.51 -15.27 -22.91
N GLU A 357 6.72 -15.50 -23.42
CA GLU A 357 7.78 -16.19 -22.70
C GLU A 357 8.92 -15.19 -22.44
N VAL A 358 9.27 -15.04 -21.16
CA VAL A 358 10.37 -14.20 -20.71
C VAL A 358 11.69 -14.70 -21.31
N LYS A 359 12.52 -13.76 -21.78
CA LYS A 359 13.86 -14.06 -22.30
C LYS A 359 14.91 -13.46 -21.37
N PRO A 360 15.47 -14.25 -20.43
CA PRO A 360 16.44 -13.72 -19.50
C PRO A 360 17.69 -13.21 -20.23
N ASN A 361 18.20 -12.06 -19.78
CA ASN A 361 19.45 -11.49 -20.27
C ASN A 361 20.46 -11.39 -19.13
N GLU A 362 21.25 -12.45 -18.96
CA GLU A 362 22.28 -12.62 -17.94
C GLU A 362 23.40 -11.56 -17.95
N TYR A 363 23.54 -10.83 -19.05
CA TYR A 363 24.58 -9.82 -19.24
C TYR A 363 24.05 -8.38 -19.14
N LEU A 364 22.77 -8.20 -18.78
CA LEU A 364 22.10 -6.90 -18.76
C LEU A 364 22.80 -5.89 -17.85
N LEU A 365 23.31 -6.35 -16.70
CA LEU A 365 24.06 -5.51 -15.76
C LEU A 365 25.43 -5.05 -16.28
N ASN A 366 25.97 -5.64 -17.35
CA ASN A 366 27.26 -5.18 -17.91
C ASN A 366 27.16 -3.81 -18.59
N GLN A 367 25.95 -3.27 -18.76
CA GLN A 367 25.71 -1.95 -19.35
C GLN A 367 25.84 -0.81 -18.33
N ILE A 368 25.84 -1.13 -17.04
CA ILE A 368 25.88 -0.12 -15.98
C ILE A 368 27.27 0.00 -15.36
N HIS A 369 27.57 1.20 -14.86
CA HIS A 369 28.61 1.43 -13.88
C HIS A 369 27.97 1.67 -12.51
N TRP A 370 28.55 1.12 -11.45
CA TRP A 370 28.08 1.33 -10.09
C TRP A 370 29.24 1.27 -9.09
N ILE A 371 29.13 2.03 -8.01
CA ILE A 371 30.05 2.00 -6.87
C ILE A 371 29.27 1.54 -5.66
N PHE A 372 29.72 0.47 -5.02
CA PHE A 372 29.12 -0.01 -3.79
C PHE A 372 29.43 0.93 -2.63
N THR A 373 28.40 1.27 -1.86
CA THR A 373 28.51 2.18 -0.71
C THR A 373 27.95 1.53 0.57
N PRO A 374 28.24 2.09 1.76
CA PRO A 374 27.61 1.65 3.00
C PRO A 374 26.11 1.98 3.11
N ASN A 375 25.52 2.64 2.10
CA ASN A 375 24.11 3.03 2.15
C ASN A 375 23.20 1.83 1.86
N MET A 376 22.20 1.65 2.72
CA MET A 376 21.13 0.69 2.53
C MET A 376 19.97 1.34 1.77
N TYR A 377 19.42 0.60 0.81
CA TYR A 377 18.26 1.02 0.03
C TYR A 377 17.06 0.14 0.34
N ASN A 378 15.94 0.76 0.69
CA ASN A 378 14.68 0.06 0.96
C ASN A 378 13.66 0.22 -0.19
N SER A 379 13.97 1.06 -1.19
CA SER A 379 13.13 1.30 -2.36
C SER A 379 13.92 1.04 -3.63
N LEU A 380 13.40 0.12 -4.46
CA LEU A 380 13.92 -0.19 -5.78
C LEU A 380 13.90 1.05 -6.70
N MET A 381 12.88 1.91 -6.55
CA MET A 381 12.71 3.11 -7.37
C MET A 381 13.71 4.22 -7.00
N ASN A 382 14.02 4.40 -5.72
CA ASN A 382 15.06 5.35 -5.33
C ASN A 382 16.44 4.86 -5.77
N PHE A 383 16.68 3.55 -5.63
CA PHE A 383 17.93 2.94 -6.06
C PHE A 383 18.19 3.09 -7.57
N VAL A 384 17.18 2.86 -8.43
CA VAL A 384 17.39 3.02 -9.89
C VAL A 384 17.67 4.45 -10.29
N VAL A 385 17.13 5.44 -9.57
CA VAL A 385 17.45 6.84 -9.83
C VAL A 385 18.91 7.11 -9.53
N ASP A 386 19.43 6.67 -8.39
CA ASP A 386 20.85 6.84 -8.07
C ASP A 386 21.75 6.13 -9.09
N VAL A 387 21.39 4.92 -9.52
CA VAL A 387 22.10 4.19 -10.58
C VAL A 387 22.11 5.01 -11.88
N LYS A 388 20.96 5.55 -12.31
CA LYS A 388 20.86 6.36 -13.53
C LYS A 388 21.65 7.66 -13.41
N THR A 389 21.53 8.36 -12.28
CA THR A 389 22.25 9.61 -11.99
C THR A 389 23.76 9.39 -12.05
N TYR A 390 24.27 8.37 -11.37
CA TYR A 390 25.70 8.05 -11.39
C TYR A 390 26.20 7.76 -12.82
N ASN A 391 25.45 6.98 -13.60
CA ASN A 391 25.84 6.67 -14.99
C ASN A 391 25.80 7.92 -15.88
N GLN A 392 24.82 8.81 -15.68
CA GLN A 392 24.74 10.08 -16.39
C GLN A 392 25.92 11.00 -16.05
N GLU A 393 26.34 11.07 -14.79
CA GLU A 393 27.48 11.89 -14.35
C GLU A 393 28.82 11.49 -14.97
N ILE A 394 28.97 10.21 -15.36
CA ILE A 394 30.17 9.69 -16.01
C ILE A 394 30.02 9.55 -17.54
N ASP A 395 29.00 10.17 -18.13
CA ASP A 395 28.67 10.11 -19.56
C ASP A 395 28.44 8.68 -20.10
N ASN A 396 27.94 7.76 -19.26
CA ASN A 396 27.49 6.43 -19.70
C ASN A 396 26.02 6.48 -20.14
N ASP A 397 25.76 6.18 -21.41
CA ASP A 397 24.42 6.18 -21.99
C ASP A 397 23.67 4.89 -21.66
N LEU A 398 22.56 5.03 -20.94
CA LEU A 398 21.69 3.93 -20.52
C LEU A 398 20.36 3.89 -21.30
N ALA A 399 20.29 4.53 -22.48
CA ALA A 399 19.05 4.57 -23.27
C ALA A 399 18.45 3.18 -23.57
N ASP A 400 19.29 2.16 -23.78
CA ASP A 400 18.87 0.79 -24.07
C ASP A 400 18.84 -0.13 -22.82
N PHE A 401 19.18 0.39 -21.64
CA PHE A 401 19.19 -0.39 -20.40
C PHE A 401 17.79 -0.44 -19.78
N ASN A 402 17.19 -1.64 -19.78
CA ASN A 402 15.95 -1.90 -19.07
C ASN A 402 16.24 -2.46 -17.66
N PRO A 403 16.08 -1.67 -16.58
CA PRO A 403 16.32 -2.14 -15.21
C PRO A 403 15.36 -3.23 -14.74
N PHE A 404 14.18 -3.34 -15.35
CA PHE A 404 13.14 -4.26 -14.93
C PHE A 404 13.14 -5.58 -15.70
N ALA A 405 13.88 -5.65 -16.80
CA ALA A 405 14.01 -6.88 -17.58
C ALA A 405 14.64 -8.01 -16.75
N THR A 406 14.19 -9.21 -17.04
CA THR A 406 14.57 -10.42 -16.30
C THR A 406 16.02 -10.80 -16.57
N ILE A 407 16.79 -11.02 -15.51
CA ILE A 407 18.16 -11.56 -15.59
C ILE A 407 18.20 -13.06 -15.28
N PHE A 408 17.40 -13.54 -14.33
CA PHE A 408 17.27 -14.97 -13.99
C PHE A 408 15.81 -15.33 -13.71
N THR A 409 15.34 -16.46 -14.25
CA THR A 409 13.98 -16.99 -14.03
C THR A 409 13.90 -17.93 -12.81
N SER A 410 14.72 -17.65 -11.79
CA SER A 410 14.86 -18.46 -10.57
C SER A 410 14.43 -17.63 -9.37
N ASP A 411 13.85 -18.27 -8.36
CA ASP A 411 13.46 -17.62 -7.09
C ASP A 411 14.68 -17.30 -6.21
N LYS A 412 15.82 -17.93 -6.49
CA LYS A 412 17.08 -17.75 -5.75
C LYS A 412 18.25 -17.47 -6.68
N VAL A 413 19.23 -16.74 -6.16
CA VAL A 413 20.57 -16.57 -6.75
C VAL A 413 21.61 -16.82 -5.66
N LYS A 414 22.63 -17.62 -5.97
CA LYS A 414 23.79 -17.83 -5.08
C LYS A 414 24.92 -16.89 -5.50
N LEU A 415 25.12 -15.83 -4.73
CA LEU A 415 26.14 -14.82 -4.98
C LEU A 415 27.42 -15.15 -4.21
N MET A 416 28.51 -15.37 -4.93
CA MET A 416 29.84 -15.42 -4.35
C MET A 416 30.54 -14.08 -4.54
N TYR A 417 31.18 -13.58 -3.49
CA TYR A 417 32.00 -12.37 -3.55
C TYR A 417 33.15 -12.45 -2.54
N GLU A 418 34.07 -11.49 -2.63
CA GLU A 418 35.20 -11.37 -1.72
C GLU A 418 35.12 -10.04 -0.97
N ALA A 419 35.37 -10.08 0.34
CA ALA A 419 35.36 -8.90 1.20
C ALA A 419 36.24 -9.09 2.42
N PHE A 420 36.48 -8.00 3.14
CA PHE A 420 37.15 -7.97 4.43
C PHE A 420 36.10 -7.95 5.55
N ILE A 421 36.26 -8.85 6.53
CA ILE A 421 35.39 -8.95 7.72
C ILE A 421 36.22 -8.98 9.00
N GLN A 422 35.73 -8.42 10.10
CA GLN A 422 36.38 -8.48 11.41
C GLN A 422 36.07 -9.79 12.11
N SER A 423 34.83 -10.29 11.97
CA SER A 423 34.37 -11.50 12.63
C SER A 423 33.19 -12.13 11.90
N LYS A 424 32.65 -13.24 12.44
CA LYS A 424 31.43 -13.84 11.93
C LYS A 424 30.18 -12.97 12.15
N ASP A 425 30.23 -12.03 13.09
CA ASP A 425 29.10 -11.14 13.38
C ASP A 425 28.84 -10.14 12.24
N ASP A 426 29.78 -10.01 11.30
CA ASP A 426 29.61 -9.18 10.10
C ASP A 426 28.80 -9.89 9.01
N LEU A 427 28.59 -11.20 9.12
CA LEU A 427 27.81 -11.98 8.15
C LEU A 427 26.31 -11.78 8.37
N LEU A 428 25.57 -11.64 7.28
CA LEU A 428 24.11 -11.67 7.28
C LEU A 428 23.62 -13.11 7.49
N GLU A 429 22.37 -13.27 7.92
CA GLU A 429 21.79 -14.61 8.15
C GLU A 429 21.78 -15.49 6.90
N THR A 430 21.76 -14.88 5.71
CA THR A 430 21.78 -15.54 4.40
C THR A 430 23.20 -15.81 3.89
N GLU A 431 24.24 -15.54 4.68
CA GLU A 431 25.64 -15.63 4.27
C GLU A 431 26.38 -16.77 4.95
N THR A 432 27.27 -17.40 4.18
CA THR A 432 28.15 -18.46 4.66
C THR A 432 29.59 -18.22 4.20
N LEU A 433 30.54 -18.53 5.08
CA LEU A 433 31.97 -18.45 4.74
C LEU A 433 32.39 -19.67 3.93
N LEU A 434 32.96 -19.42 2.75
CA LEU A 434 33.65 -20.45 2.01
C LEU A 434 35.03 -20.67 2.64
N MET A 435 35.37 -21.94 2.91
CA MET A 435 36.65 -22.32 3.54
C MET A 435 36.86 -21.68 4.92
N GLU A 436 35.82 -21.66 5.76
CA GLU A 436 35.82 -20.99 7.08
C GLU A 436 37.06 -21.31 7.94
N GLU A 437 37.46 -22.58 8.00
CA GLU A 437 38.63 -23.02 8.79
C GLU A 437 39.93 -22.33 8.33
N GLU A 438 40.03 -21.96 7.06
CA GLU A 438 41.20 -21.31 6.47
C GLU A 438 41.17 -19.78 6.65
N VAL A 439 39.98 -19.17 6.70
CA VAL A 439 39.81 -17.71 6.86
C VAL A 439 40.37 -17.26 8.22
N PHE A 440 39.92 -17.88 9.31
CA PHE A 440 40.34 -17.50 10.66
C PHE A 440 41.65 -18.16 11.13
N ALA A 441 42.23 -19.04 10.31
CA ALA A 441 43.58 -19.55 10.56
C ALA A 441 44.69 -18.55 10.20
N GLN A 442 44.37 -17.54 9.39
CA GLN A 442 45.29 -16.48 9.00
C GLN A 442 45.36 -15.38 10.07
N GLN A 443 46.44 -14.60 10.09
CA GLN A 443 46.48 -13.40 10.94
C GLN A 443 45.67 -12.28 10.27
N PRO A 444 44.79 -11.57 10.99
CA PRO A 444 44.04 -10.48 10.41
C PRO A 444 44.99 -9.33 10.00
N GLN A 445 44.71 -8.72 8.86
CA GLN A 445 45.39 -7.51 8.39
C GLN A 445 44.57 -6.30 8.82
N ASP A 446 45.18 -5.41 9.61
CA ASP A 446 44.53 -4.20 10.14
C ASP A 446 43.18 -4.45 10.85
N GLY A 447 43.05 -5.63 11.46
CA GLY A 447 41.83 -6.05 12.17
C GLY A 447 40.81 -6.82 11.31
N TYR A 448 41.10 -7.04 10.02
CA TYR A 448 40.21 -7.72 9.09
C TYR A 448 40.79 -9.02 8.53
N TYR A 449 39.91 -9.97 8.23
CA TYR A 449 40.17 -11.19 7.51
C TYR A 449 39.63 -11.05 6.08
N TYR A 450 40.44 -11.40 5.10
CA TYR A 450 39.97 -11.55 3.73
C TYR A 450 39.19 -12.86 3.59
N ALA A 451 37.94 -12.76 3.16
CA ALA A 451 37.02 -13.86 3.12
C ALA A 451 36.34 -13.95 1.75
N LYS A 452 36.13 -15.19 1.30
CA LYS A 452 35.20 -15.49 0.22
C LYS A 452 33.86 -15.90 0.83
N ILE A 453 32.81 -15.19 0.47
CA ILE A 453 31.48 -15.31 1.08
C ILE A 453 30.50 -15.79 0.03
N LEU A 454 29.59 -16.68 0.43
CA LEU A 454 28.44 -17.10 -0.36
C LEU A 454 27.17 -16.55 0.29
N ALA A 455 26.47 -15.67 -0.41
CA ALA A 455 25.16 -15.15 -0.03
C ALA A 455 24.05 -15.86 -0.84
N GLU A 456 22.97 -16.25 -0.16
CA GLU A 456 21.73 -16.69 -0.82
C GLU A 456 20.75 -15.51 -0.94
N LEU A 457 20.52 -15.05 -2.17
CA LEU A 457 19.58 -13.99 -2.50
C LEU A 457 18.24 -14.60 -2.91
N ASN A 458 17.13 -13.93 -2.59
CA ASN A 458 15.76 -14.38 -2.91
C ASN A 458 14.99 -13.29 -3.67
N SER A 459 14.30 -13.65 -4.75
CA SER A 459 13.51 -12.71 -5.56
C SER A 459 12.29 -12.13 -4.82
N GLY A 460 11.93 -12.67 -3.66
CA GLY A 460 10.70 -12.34 -2.97
C GLY A 460 9.48 -12.90 -3.71
N GLN A 461 8.42 -12.09 -3.82
CA GLN A 461 7.14 -12.49 -4.42
C GLN A 461 7.18 -12.58 -5.96
N ASP A 462 8.22 -12.03 -6.61
CA ASP A 462 8.30 -11.97 -8.07
C ASP A 462 8.65 -13.33 -8.70
N HIS A 463 9.19 -14.27 -7.91
CA HIS A 463 9.69 -15.58 -8.35
C HIS A 463 10.75 -15.56 -9.48
N ILE A 464 11.21 -14.37 -9.87
CA ILE A 464 12.24 -14.10 -10.88
C ILE A 464 13.12 -12.93 -10.39
N PHE A 465 14.35 -12.84 -10.87
CA PHE A 465 15.18 -11.66 -10.66
C PHE A 465 15.12 -10.74 -11.88
N SER A 466 14.72 -9.49 -11.65
CA SER A 466 15.05 -8.39 -12.56
C SER A 466 16.48 -7.93 -12.34
N SER A 467 17.08 -7.28 -13.35
CA SER A 467 18.46 -6.79 -13.24
C SER A 467 18.64 -5.83 -12.07
N LEU A 468 17.71 -4.88 -11.89
CA LEU A 468 17.74 -3.91 -10.80
C LEU A 468 17.51 -4.53 -9.43
N ASN A 469 16.59 -5.49 -9.29
CA ASN A 469 16.37 -6.20 -8.03
C ASN A 469 17.64 -6.94 -7.59
N LEU A 470 18.30 -7.65 -8.52
CA LEU A 470 19.55 -8.33 -8.21
C LEU A 470 20.63 -7.34 -7.77
N LEU A 471 20.81 -6.23 -8.50
CA LEU A 471 21.80 -5.23 -8.16
C LEU A 471 21.53 -4.57 -6.80
N LEU A 472 20.27 -4.26 -6.48
CA LEU A 472 19.85 -3.72 -5.19
C LEU A 472 20.22 -4.67 -4.05
N GLN A 473 19.92 -5.96 -4.21
CA GLN A 473 20.26 -6.97 -3.21
C GLN A 473 21.77 -7.11 -3.03
N VAL A 474 22.55 -7.06 -4.12
CA VAL A 474 24.02 -7.03 -4.04
C VAL A 474 24.50 -5.78 -3.28
N GLN A 475 23.96 -4.59 -3.59
CA GLN A 475 24.28 -3.34 -2.88
C GLN A 475 24.04 -3.47 -1.37
N ASN A 476 22.87 -3.96 -0.97
CA ASN A 476 22.53 -4.11 0.45
C ASN A 476 23.33 -5.23 1.14
N THR A 477 23.67 -6.31 0.41
CA THR A 477 24.54 -7.39 0.92
C THR A 477 25.93 -6.87 1.28
N LEU A 478 26.46 -5.94 0.48
CA LEU A 478 27.80 -5.38 0.65
C LEU A 478 27.86 -4.16 1.57
N ALA A 479 26.73 -3.55 1.91
CA ALA A 479 26.69 -2.28 2.66
C ALA A 479 27.34 -2.34 4.05
N ASN A 480 27.39 -3.51 4.68
CA ASN A 480 28.08 -3.71 5.96
C ASN A 480 29.46 -4.36 5.84
N LYS A 481 30.02 -4.45 4.63
CA LYS A 481 31.30 -5.12 4.34
C LYS A 481 32.39 -4.10 4.02
N GLU A 482 33.63 -4.42 4.37
CA GLU A 482 34.80 -3.67 3.93
C GLU A 482 35.30 -4.24 2.60
N LEU A 483 35.35 -3.42 1.55
CA LEU A 483 35.73 -3.83 0.20
C LEU A 483 37.17 -3.37 -0.17
N GLY A 484 37.80 -2.56 0.68
CA GLY A 484 39.08 -1.94 0.37
C GLY A 484 38.96 -1.00 -0.83
N ASP A 485 39.90 -1.08 -1.76
CA ASP A 485 39.86 -0.30 -3.00
C ASP A 485 38.88 -0.91 -4.04
N TYR A 486 38.39 -2.14 -3.84
CA TYR A 486 37.58 -2.88 -4.82
C TYR A 486 36.08 -2.57 -4.71
N ILE A 487 35.69 -1.31 -4.92
CA ILE A 487 34.29 -0.85 -4.75
C ILE A 487 33.50 -0.75 -6.07
N HIS A 488 34.16 -0.86 -7.21
CA HIS A 488 33.51 -0.69 -8.52
C HIS A 488 32.92 -1.99 -9.04
N PHE A 489 31.64 -1.98 -9.42
CA PHE A 489 31.01 -3.12 -10.09
C PHE A 489 31.62 -3.36 -11.49
N GLN A 490 32.07 -4.58 -11.76
CA GLN A 490 32.66 -4.99 -13.05
C GLN A 490 31.86 -6.08 -13.78
N GLY A 491 30.75 -6.52 -13.19
CA GLY A 491 29.87 -7.54 -13.76
C GLY A 491 29.71 -8.78 -12.88
N LEU A 492 28.99 -9.76 -13.42
CA LEU A 492 28.74 -11.06 -12.82
C LEU A 492 29.29 -12.17 -13.71
N GLU A 493 30.02 -13.11 -13.13
CA GLU A 493 30.48 -14.32 -13.81
C GLU A 493 29.65 -15.52 -13.37
N ILE A 494 28.90 -16.13 -14.30
CA ILE A 494 28.10 -17.33 -14.02
C ILE A 494 29.04 -18.54 -13.91
N GLN A 495 29.05 -19.16 -12.73
CA GLN A 495 29.86 -20.33 -12.43
C GLN A 495 29.11 -21.64 -12.75
N GLY A 496 27.79 -21.58 -12.82
CA GLY A 496 26.93 -22.70 -13.18
C GLY A 496 25.53 -22.57 -12.57
N TYR A 497 24.77 -23.65 -12.62
CA TYR A 497 23.44 -23.77 -12.03
C TYR A 497 23.38 -25.02 -11.15
N GLU A 498 22.66 -24.92 -10.05
CA GLU A 498 22.29 -26.09 -9.25
C GLU A 498 21.23 -26.94 -9.95
N GLU A 499 20.98 -28.15 -9.46
CA GLU A 499 20.03 -29.09 -10.08
C GLU A 499 18.59 -28.55 -10.14
N ASN A 500 18.23 -27.65 -9.22
CA ASN A 500 16.93 -26.98 -9.17
C ASN A 500 16.84 -25.74 -10.08
N GLY A 501 17.91 -25.39 -10.81
CA GLY A 501 17.97 -24.22 -11.68
C GLY A 501 18.46 -22.94 -11.00
N THR A 502 18.85 -22.96 -9.72
CA THR A 502 19.41 -21.79 -9.03
C THR A 502 20.79 -21.43 -9.62
N PRO A 503 20.99 -20.21 -10.19
CA PRO A 503 22.28 -19.77 -10.69
C PRO A 503 23.27 -19.53 -9.54
N VAL A 504 24.52 -19.90 -9.79
CA VAL A 504 25.67 -19.59 -8.94
C VAL A 504 26.52 -18.56 -9.68
N VAL A 505 26.60 -17.36 -9.14
CA VAL A 505 27.28 -16.21 -9.77
C VAL A 505 28.43 -15.72 -8.89
N TYR A 506 29.50 -15.25 -9.52
CA TYR A 506 30.61 -14.62 -8.86
C TYR A 506 30.62 -13.12 -9.18
N LEU A 507 30.64 -12.28 -8.15
CA LEU A 507 30.70 -10.83 -8.28
C LEU A 507 32.11 -10.38 -8.63
N LEU A 508 32.25 -9.64 -9.74
CA LEU A 508 33.50 -9.04 -10.14
C LEU A 508 33.56 -7.59 -9.63
N LEU A 509 34.56 -7.30 -8.80
CA LEU A 509 34.83 -5.97 -8.27
C LEU A 509 36.17 -5.42 -8.80
N GLY A 510 36.21 -4.12 -9.05
CA GLY A 510 37.37 -3.40 -9.55
C GLY A 510 37.78 -2.24 -8.66
N ASN A 511 39.04 -1.80 -8.83
CA ASN A 511 39.65 -0.63 -8.18
C ASN A 511 39.32 0.69 -8.88
#